data_AF-A0A373LPR1-F1
#
_entry.id   AF-A0A373LPR1-F1
#
_cell.length_a   1.000
_cell.length_b   1.000
_cell.length_c   1.000
_cell.angle_alpha   90.00
_cell.angle_beta   90.00
_cell.angle_gamma   90.00
#
_symmetry.space_group_name_H-M   'P 1'
#
loop_
_entity.id
_entity.type
_entity.pdbx_description
1 polymer ?
#
loop_
_entity_poly.entity_id
_entity_poly.type
_entity_poly.pdbx_seq_one_letter_code
_entity_poly.pdbx_strand_id
1 'polypeptide(L)'
;MKQIVIAIGREFGSGGLKVAEMVAEHYNIPLYHKQLLDEVAKEGKYSREVVEKYDEKPINLTFMPIPLGGVTTSIEQDVAIKEFNMLRKRANEENESFVVVGRCADEILADNPNLTKVFILGDTESKAKRVMERDGIDKKAALSKMKKRDKVRKTYHNFYCENKWGDSRAYDLCISTANISLENAARLIIDYVEMK
;
A
#
# COMPACT_ATOMS: atom_id res chain seq x y z
N MET A 1 22.23 12.94 -1.41
CA MET A 1 21.78 11.53 -1.31
C MET A 1 20.92 11.26 -2.55
N LYS A 2 21.07 10.12 -3.22
CA LYS A 2 20.15 9.72 -4.30
C LYS A 2 18.75 9.59 -3.70
N GLN A 3 17.71 9.98 -4.43
CA GLN A 3 16.33 9.87 -3.96
C GLN A 3 15.99 8.39 -3.71
N ILE A 4 15.23 8.09 -2.65
CA ILE A 4 14.80 6.74 -2.28
C ILE A 4 13.28 6.72 -2.21
N VAL A 5 12.63 6.00 -3.14
CA VAL A 5 11.18 5.82 -3.16
C VAL A 5 10.88 4.32 -3.10
N ILE A 6 10.18 3.88 -2.05
CA ILE A 6 9.92 2.45 -1.84
C ILE A 6 8.40 2.22 -1.71
N ALA A 7 7.81 1.47 -2.64
CA ALA A 7 6.41 1.08 -2.61
C ALA A 7 6.26 -0.36 -2.08
N ILE A 8 5.47 -0.52 -1.02
CA ILE A 8 5.29 -1.81 -0.34
C ILE A 8 3.83 -2.30 -0.45
N GLY A 9 3.63 -3.29 -1.31
CA GLY A 9 2.47 -4.18 -1.31
C GLY A 9 2.60 -5.26 -0.23
N ARG A 10 1.48 -5.76 0.30
CA ARG A 10 1.50 -6.70 1.43
C ARG A 10 0.22 -7.49 1.62
N GLU A 11 0.36 -8.78 1.92
CA GLU A 11 -0.73 -9.59 2.46
C GLU A 11 -1.07 -9.17 3.90
N PHE A 12 -2.29 -9.45 4.35
CA PHE A 12 -2.72 -9.15 5.70
C PHE A 12 -2.10 -10.16 6.68
N GLY A 13 -1.45 -9.64 7.72
CA GLY A 13 -0.76 -10.47 8.72
C GLY A 13 0.68 -10.84 8.35
N SER A 14 1.18 -10.45 7.17
CA SER A 14 2.58 -10.74 6.78
C SER A 14 3.61 -9.99 7.62
N GLY A 15 3.24 -8.89 8.27
CA GLY A 15 4.19 -8.01 8.94
C GLY A 15 4.74 -6.91 8.03
N GLY A 16 4.24 -6.78 6.79
CA GLY A 16 4.71 -5.79 5.83
C GLY A 16 4.64 -4.33 6.31
N LEU A 17 3.70 -3.96 7.18
CA LEU A 17 3.69 -2.62 7.77
C LEU A 17 4.89 -2.39 8.70
N LYS A 18 5.24 -3.40 9.51
CA LYS A 18 6.39 -3.28 10.42
C LYS A 18 7.71 -3.28 9.66
N VAL A 19 7.80 -4.06 8.58
CA VAL A 19 8.92 -4.00 7.64
C VAL A 19 9.04 -2.60 7.03
N ALA A 20 7.93 -1.99 6.60
CA ALA A 20 7.93 -0.64 6.06
C ALA A 20 8.40 0.41 7.08
N GLU A 21 7.97 0.31 8.35
CA GLU A 21 8.46 1.15 9.45
C GLU A 21 9.97 1.02 9.63
N MET A 22 10.50 -0.21 9.69
CA MET A 22 11.94 -0.46 9.84
C MET A 22 12.76 0.12 8.68
N VAL A 23 12.28 0.00 7.44
CA VAL A 23 12.95 0.56 6.26
C VAL A 23 12.91 2.10 6.28
N ALA A 24 11.77 2.70 6.64
CA ALA A 24 11.64 4.14 6.77
C ALA A 24 12.55 4.72 7.87
N GLU A 25 12.60 4.05 9.04
CA GLU A 25 13.50 4.39 10.14
C GLU A 25 14.97 4.28 9.73
N HIS A 26 15.35 3.24 9.00
CA HIS A 26 16.72 3.03 8.54
C HIS A 26 17.26 4.20 7.68
N TYR A 27 16.46 4.66 6.71
CA TYR A 27 16.83 5.79 5.85
C TYR A 27 16.48 7.15 6.44
N ASN A 28 15.83 7.20 7.60
CA ASN A 28 15.28 8.41 8.22
C ASN A 28 14.39 9.21 7.24
N ILE A 29 13.48 8.51 6.57
CA ILE A 29 12.53 9.07 5.59
C ILE A 29 11.08 8.82 6.04
N PRO A 30 10.12 9.65 5.62
CA PRO A 30 8.71 9.47 5.99
C PRO A 30 8.10 8.15 5.49
N LEU A 31 7.13 7.65 6.27
CA LEU A 31 6.30 6.49 5.95
C LEU A 31 4.87 6.92 5.62
N TYR A 32 4.50 6.88 4.34
CA TYR A 32 3.13 7.10 3.90
C TYR A 32 2.29 5.84 4.02
N HIS A 33 1.55 5.78 5.12
CA HIS A 33 0.45 4.87 5.32
C HIS A 33 -0.82 5.69 5.60
N LYS A 34 -1.33 5.68 6.84
CA LYS A 34 -2.47 6.51 7.25
C LYS A 34 -2.15 8.00 7.35
N GLN A 35 -0.87 8.38 7.53
CA GLN A 35 -0.47 9.77 7.69
C GLN A 35 -0.72 10.60 6.42
N LEU A 36 -0.75 9.94 5.26
CA LEU A 36 -1.09 10.55 3.97
C LEU A 36 -2.54 11.10 3.94
N LEU A 37 -3.45 10.49 4.72
CA LEU A 37 -4.87 10.86 4.75
C LEU A 37 -5.10 12.28 5.25
N ASP A 38 -4.26 12.75 6.16
CA ASP A 38 -4.39 14.08 6.75
C ASP A 38 -4.11 15.17 5.73
N GLU A 39 -3.16 14.91 4.83
CA GLU A 39 -2.77 15.83 3.77
C GLU A 39 -3.82 15.86 2.66
N VAL A 40 -4.31 14.68 2.25
CA VAL A 40 -5.43 14.56 1.30
C VAL A 40 -6.67 15.30 1.81
N ALA A 41 -6.95 15.22 3.11
CA ALA A 41 -8.08 15.90 3.72
C ALA A 41 -7.89 17.42 3.76
N LYS A 42 -6.68 17.91 4.07
CA LYS A 42 -6.37 19.36 4.12
C LYS A 42 -6.51 20.05 2.77
N GLU A 43 -6.07 19.40 1.70
CA GLU A 43 -6.21 19.90 0.31
C GLU A 43 -7.52 19.43 -0.34
N GLY A 44 -8.34 18.72 0.44
CA GLY A 44 -9.51 17.98 0.01
C GLY A 44 -10.82 18.73 0.16
N LYS A 45 -11.85 18.20 -0.50
CA LYS A 45 -13.26 18.57 -0.25
C LYS A 45 -13.86 17.79 0.92
N TYR A 46 -13.13 16.79 1.43
CA TYR A 46 -13.64 15.77 2.35
C TYR A 46 -12.92 15.87 3.69
N SER A 47 -13.66 15.63 4.77
CA SER A 47 -13.04 15.53 6.09
C SER A 47 -12.13 14.31 6.17
N ARG A 48 -11.19 14.32 7.12
CA ARG A 48 -10.30 13.20 7.40
C ARG A 48 -11.06 11.87 7.57
N GLU A 49 -12.20 11.91 8.26
CA GLU A 49 -13.04 10.73 8.49
C GLU A 49 -13.63 10.18 7.19
N VAL A 50 -14.00 11.06 6.26
CA VAL A 50 -14.51 10.67 4.95
C VAL A 50 -13.38 10.08 4.10
N VAL A 51 -12.21 10.72 4.06
CA VAL A 51 -11.04 10.19 3.35
C VAL A 51 -10.66 8.81 3.90
N GLU A 52 -10.55 8.65 5.22
CA GLU A 52 -10.25 7.35 5.85
C GLU A 52 -11.32 6.27 5.57
N LYS A 53 -12.59 6.66 5.44
CA LYS A 53 -13.67 5.73 5.09
C LYS A 53 -13.51 5.14 3.68
N TYR A 54 -12.99 5.94 2.75
CA TYR A 54 -12.86 5.59 1.32
C TYR A 54 -11.43 5.24 0.88
N ASP A 55 -10.45 5.33 1.78
CA ASP A 55 -9.06 4.90 1.59
C ASP A 55 -8.95 3.41 1.19
N GLU A 56 -8.17 3.14 0.14
CA GLU A 56 -7.98 1.81 -0.47
C GLU A 56 -9.30 1.03 -0.68
N LYS A 57 -10.43 1.72 -0.97
CA LYS A 57 -11.74 1.08 -1.20
C LYS A 57 -11.99 0.77 -2.67
N PRO A 58 -12.35 -0.49 -3.00
CA PRO A 58 -12.86 -0.82 -4.32
C PRO A 58 -14.11 -0.01 -4.64
N ILE A 59 -14.22 0.44 -5.89
CA ILE A 59 -15.42 1.12 -6.36
C ILE A 59 -16.57 0.13 -6.43
N ASN A 60 -17.72 0.56 -5.94
CA ASN A 60 -18.95 -0.19 -6.10
C ASN A 60 -19.60 0.13 -7.45
N LEU A 61 -19.24 -0.64 -8.48
CA LEU A 61 -19.77 -0.50 -9.84
C LEU A 61 -21.31 -0.59 -9.91
N THR A 62 -21.95 -1.27 -8.96
CA THR A 62 -23.42 -1.44 -8.90
C THR A 62 -24.16 -0.13 -8.68
N PHE A 63 -23.54 0.84 -8.01
CA PHE A 63 -24.13 2.14 -7.70
C PHE A 63 -23.42 3.29 -8.41
N MET A 64 -22.67 2.99 -9.47
CA MET A 64 -22.09 4.03 -10.31
C MET A 64 -23.24 4.81 -10.97
N PRO A 65 -23.39 6.11 -10.70
CA PRO A 65 -24.41 6.89 -11.39
C PRO A 65 -24.08 6.88 -12.88
N ILE A 66 -25.04 6.49 -13.73
CA ILE A 66 -24.93 6.66 -15.19
C ILE A 66 -25.58 8.01 -15.52
N PRO A 67 -24.82 9.08 -15.82
CA PRO A 67 -25.46 10.38 -15.96
C PRO A 67 -25.83 10.64 -17.42
N LEU A 68 -27.06 11.09 -17.65
CA LEU A 68 -27.38 11.89 -18.84
C LEU A 68 -26.65 13.24 -18.72
N GLY A 69 -25.42 13.34 -19.22
CA GLY A 69 -24.77 14.65 -19.46
C GLY A 69 -23.52 15.01 -18.65
N GLY A 70 -22.82 14.08 -17.99
CA GLY A 70 -21.53 14.37 -17.35
C GLY A 70 -20.92 13.16 -16.64
N VAL A 71 -19.67 13.24 -16.19
CA VAL A 71 -19.00 12.18 -15.41
C VAL A 71 -19.09 12.56 -13.93
N THR A 72 -19.85 11.80 -13.14
CA THR A 72 -19.80 11.91 -11.67
C THR A 72 -18.76 10.93 -11.15
N THR A 73 -17.61 11.44 -10.69
CA THR A 73 -16.60 10.65 -10.01
C THR A 73 -17.15 10.19 -8.65
N SER A 74 -17.05 8.90 -8.33
CA SER A 74 -17.40 8.39 -6.99
C SER A 74 -16.44 8.96 -5.92
N ILE A 75 -16.86 9.01 -4.66
CA ILE A 75 -15.99 9.52 -3.58
C ILE A 75 -14.74 8.63 -3.45
N GLU A 76 -14.90 7.31 -3.61
CA GLU A 76 -13.82 6.33 -3.70
C GLU A 76 -12.78 6.73 -4.75
N GLN A 77 -13.24 7.09 -5.95
CA GLN A 77 -12.36 7.51 -7.04
C GLN A 77 -11.69 8.86 -6.77
N ASP A 78 -12.43 9.85 -6.27
CA ASP A 78 -11.86 11.18 -6.03
C ASP A 78 -10.76 11.11 -4.95
N VAL A 79 -11.00 10.35 -3.87
CA VAL A 79 -10.00 10.10 -2.82
C VAL A 79 -8.77 9.40 -3.40
N ALA A 80 -8.96 8.31 -4.15
CA ALA A 80 -7.84 7.59 -4.77
C ALA A 80 -7.03 8.49 -5.72
N ILE A 81 -7.68 9.24 -6.61
CA ILE A 81 -7.01 10.14 -7.56
C ILE A 81 -6.19 11.22 -6.82
N LYS A 82 -6.71 11.79 -5.73
CA LYS A 82 -5.98 12.76 -4.91
C LYS A 82 -4.75 12.15 -4.26
N GLU A 83 -4.88 10.95 -3.70
CA GLU A 83 -3.74 10.21 -3.12
C GLU A 83 -2.68 9.94 -4.18
N PHE A 84 -3.08 9.53 -5.38
CA PHE A 84 -2.18 9.23 -6.49
C PHE A 84 -1.42 10.46 -6.95
N ASN A 85 -2.14 11.58 -7.14
CA ASN A 85 -1.54 12.85 -7.54
C ASN A 85 -0.55 13.36 -6.50
N MET A 86 -0.87 13.24 -5.22
CA MET A 86 0.04 13.66 -4.15
C MET A 86 1.29 12.79 -4.11
N LEU A 87 1.18 11.47 -4.23
CA LEU A 87 2.35 10.59 -4.29
C LEU A 87 3.24 10.93 -5.50
N ARG A 88 2.65 11.17 -6.68
CA ARG A 88 3.41 11.59 -7.87
C ARG A 88 4.07 12.95 -7.67
N LYS A 89 3.38 13.93 -7.10
CA LYS A 89 3.94 15.26 -6.80
C LYS A 89 5.16 15.14 -5.88
N ARG A 90 5.01 14.45 -4.76
CA ARG A 90 6.11 14.22 -3.79
C ARG A 90 7.31 13.52 -4.44
N ALA A 91 7.07 12.46 -5.19
CA ALA A 91 8.14 11.69 -5.82
C ALA A 91 8.79 12.41 -7.02
N ASN A 92 8.00 12.95 -7.95
CA ASN A 92 8.50 13.35 -9.26
C ASN A 92 8.72 14.87 -9.39
N GLU A 93 8.00 15.68 -8.62
CA GLU A 93 8.11 17.15 -8.66
C GLU A 93 8.94 17.67 -7.49
N GLU A 94 8.70 17.17 -6.28
CA GLU A 94 9.39 17.61 -5.05
C GLU A 94 10.66 16.80 -4.76
N ASN A 95 10.89 15.72 -5.51
CA ASN A 95 12.05 14.82 -5.37
C ASN A 95 12.23 14.30 -3.93
N GLU A 96 11.11 14.09 -3.22
CA GLU A 96 11.07 13.60 -1.84
C GLU A 96 11.40 12.12 -1.79
N SER A 97 12.11 11.70 -0.73
CA SER A 97 12.36 10.28 -0.43
C SER A 97 11.38 9.78 0.62
N PHE A 98 10.74 8.64 0.39
CA PHE A 98 9.74 8.08 1.30
C PHE A 98 9.51 6.59 1.09
N VAL A 99 8.92 5.95 2.10
CA VAL A 99 8.31 4.62 1.99
C VAL A 99 6.79 4.79 1.92
N VAL A 100 6.11 4.10 1.02
CA VAL A 100 4.64 4.11 0.92
C VAL A 100 4.08 2.69 0.97
N VAL A 101 2.96 2.51 1.66
CA VAL A 101 2.34 1.21 1.86
C VAL A 101 0.98 1.15 1.17
N GLY A 102 0.87 0.34 0.11
CA GLY A 102 -0.36 0.19 -0.68
C GLY A 102 -0.59 1.29 -1.71
N ARG A 103 -1.87 1.68 -1.87
CA ARG A 103 -2.28 2.87 -2.66
C ARG A 103 -1.85 2.83 -4.13
N CYS A 104 -1.70 1.62 -4.69
CA CYS A 104 -1.26 1.40 -6.08
C CYS A 104 0.08 2.07 -6.42
N ALA A 105 0.89 2.40 -5.41
CA ALA A 105 2.09 3.20 -5.58
C ALA A 105 3.14 2.51 -6.48
N ASP A 106 3.10 1.19 -6.57
CA ASP A 106 3.95 0.39 -7.44
C ASP A 106 3.69 0.65 -8.94
N GLU A 107 2.47 1.03 -9.33
CA GLU A 107 2.15 1.37 -10.72
C GLU A 107 2.10 2.88 -10.97
N ILE A 108 1.60 3.66 -10.01
CA ILE A 108 1.46 5.11 -10.15
C ILE A 108 2.80 5.83 -10.22
N LEU A 109 3.81 5.29 -9.56
CA LEU A 109 5.18 5.84 -9.53
C LEU A 109 6.11 5.11 -10.51
N ALA A 110 5.60 4.26 -11.40
CA ALA A 110 6.41 3.40 -12.26
C ALA A 110 7.33 4.17 -13.23
N ASP A 111 7.05 5.45 -13.48
CA ASP A 111 7.89 6.36 -14.26
C ASP A 111 9.08 6.92 -13.47
N ASN A 112 9.09 6.78 -12.14
CA ASN A 112 10.19 7.24 -11.30
C ASN A 112 11.35 6.21 -11.32
N PRO A 113 12.54 6.58 -11.82
CA PRO A 113 13.67 5.64 -11.91
C PRO A 113 14.22 5.22 -10.55
N ASN A 114 13.92 5.95 -9.48
CA ASN A 114 14.34 5.65 -8.10
C ASN A 114 13.34 4.76 -7.35
N LEU A 115 12.20 4.42 -7.95
CA LEU A 115 11.20 3.53 -7.33
C LEU A 115 11.74 2.11 -7.14
N THR A 116 11.53 1.57 -5.95
CA THR A 116 11.69 0.14 -5.63
C THR A 116 10.34 -0.43 -5.20
N LYS A 117 9.90 -1.50 -5.87
CA LYS A 117 8.59 -2.12 -5.67
C LYS A 117 8.75 -3.43 -4.91
N VAL A 118 8.12 -3.54 -3.74
CA VAL A 118 8.26 -4.69 -2.85
C VAL A 118 6.89 -5.27 -2.50
N PHE A 119 6.79 -6.59 -2.46
CA PHE A 119 5.61 -7.30 -1.97
C PHE A 119 5.96 -8.21 -0.78
N ILE A 120 5.33 -7.97 0.37
CA ILE A 120 5.55 -8.75 1.60
C ILE A 120 4.42 -9.76 1.82
N LEU A 121 4.79 -11.03 1.81
CA LEU A 121 3.89 -12.18 1.95
C LEU A 121 4.30 -13.08 3.14
N GLY A 122 3.51 -14.10 3.41
CA GLY A 122 3.83 -15.12 4.41
C GLY A 122 2.94 -16.35 4.30
N ASP A 123 3.35 -17.44 4.94
CA ASP A 123 2.50 -18.63 5.03
C ASP A 123 1.26 -18.36 5.90
N THR A 124 0.23 -19.18 5.71
CA THR A 124 -1.05 -19.01 6.39
C THR A 124 -0.93 -19.06 7.92
N GLU A 125 -0.10 -19.95 8.46
CA GLU A 125 0.03 -20.15 9.91
C GLU A 125 0.74 -18.97 10.56
N SER A 126 1.87 -18.52 10.00
CA SER A 126 2.61 -17.36 10.53
C SER A 126 1.76 -16.09 10.47
N LYS A 127 1.05 -15.86 9.36
CA LYS A 127 0.14 -14.71 9.23
C LYS A 127 -1.02 -14.80 10.23
N ALA A 128 -1.64 -15.97 10.37
CA ALA A 128 -2.75 -16.16 11.31
C ALA A 128 -2.30 -15.92 12.74
N LYS A 129 -1.16 -16.48 13.16
CA LYS A 129 -0.58 -16.26 14.49
C LYS A 129 -0.37 -14.78 14.79
N ARG A 130 0.29 -14.03 13.89
CA ARG A 130 0.48 -12.57 14.02
C ARG A 130 -0.83 -11.81 14.15
N VAL A 131 -1.86 -12.21 13.40
CA VAL A 131 -3.19 -11.57 13.45
C VAL A 131 -3.90 -11.89 14.76
N MET A 132 -3.84 -13.13 15.24
CA MET A 132 -4.43 -13.55 16.52
C MET A 132 -3.81 -12.78 17.68
N GLU A 133 -2.47 -12.69 17.73
CA GLU A 133 -1.73 -11.98 18.78
C GLU A 133 -2.03 -10.48 18.77
N ARG A 134 -2.03 -9.84 17.59
CA ARG A 134 -2.28 -8.40 17.47
C ARG A 134 -3.73 -8.02 17.81
N ASP A 135 -4.69 -8.83 17.37
CA ASP A 135 -6.11 -8.47 17.43
C ASP A 135 -6.87 -9.14 18.59
N GLY A 136 -6.26 -10.08 19.31
CA GLY A 136 -6.91 -10.83 20.39
C GLY A 136 -8.05 -11.72 19.93
N ILE A 137 -7.92 -12.35 18.76
CA ILE A 137 -8.99 -13.15 18.13
C ILE A 137 -8.56 -14.61 17.90
N ASP A 138 -9.54 -15.50 17.74
CA ASP A 138 -9.27 -16.91 17.43
C ASP A 138 -8.76 -17.11 15.99
N LYS A 139 -8.23 -18.32 15.71
CA LYS A 139 -7.68 -18.69 14.40
C LYS A 139 -8.71 -18.57 13.26
N LYS A 140 -9.97 -18.93 13.51
CA LYS A 140 -11.03 -18.89 12.49
C LYS A 140 -11.35 -17.44 12.10
N ALA A 141 -11.47 -16.56 13.09
CA ALA A 141 -11.66 -15.13 12.92
C ALA A 141 -10.46 -14.49 12.22
N ALA A 142 -9.23 -14.88 12.59
CA ALA A 142 -8.00 -14.41 11.94
C ALA A 142 -7.96 -14.77 10.45
N LEU A 143 -8.20 -16.03 10.09
CA LEU A 143 -8.23 -16.48 8.70
C LEU A 143 -9.32 -15.77 7.87
N SER A 144 -10.51 -15.60 8.45
CA SER A 144 -11.61 -14.86 7.82
C SER A 144 -11.24 -13.39 7.59
N LYS A 145 -10.62 -12.74 8.58
CA LYS A 145 -10.16 -11.36 8.50
C LYS A 145 -9.06 -11.19 7.46
N MET A 146 -8.08 -12.09 7.41
CA MET A 146 -7.03 -12.14 6.39
C MET A 146 -7.63 -12.20 4.98
N LYS A 147 -8.47 -13.21 4.72
CA LYS A 147 -9.13 -13.40 3.42
C LYS A 147 -9.93 -12.16 3.00
N LYS A 148 -10.68 -11.56 3.93
CA LYS A 148 -11.48 -10.35 3.64
C LYS A 148 -10.58 -9.16 3.29
N ARG A 149 -9.50 -8.93 4.04
CA ARG A 149 -8.60 -7.80 3.84
C ARG A 149 -7.78 -7.94 2.56
N ASP A 150 -7.27 -9.13 2.27
CA ASP A 150 -6.53 -9.40 1.03
C ASP A 150 -7.45 -9.28 -0.19
N LYS A 151 -8.71 -9.75 -0.10
CA LYS A 151 -9.69 -9.52 -1.16
C LYS A 151 -9.92 -8.03 -1.43
N VAL A 152 -10.09 -7.22 -0.38
CA VAL A 152 -10.28 -5.76 -0.54
C VAL A 152 -9.07 -5.13 -1.22
N ARG A 153 -7.84 -5.42 -0.76
CA ARG A 153 -6.59 -4.90 -1.36
C ARG A 153 -6.45 -5.31 -2.81
N LYS A 154 -6.68 -6.58 -3.12
CA LYS A 154 -6.62 -7.12 -4.48
C LYS A 154 -7.66 -6.47 -5.40
N THR A 155 -8.91 -6.32 -4.95
CA THR A 155 -9.96 -5.71 -5.78
C THR A 155 -9.68 -4.23 -6.00
N TYR A 156 -9.22 -3.49 -4.99
CA TYR A 156 -8.83 -2.09 -5.13
C TYR A 156 -7.67 -1.95 -6.11
N HIS A 157 -6.57 -2.66 -5.87
CA HIS A 157 -5.38 -2.60 -6.73
C HIS A 157 -5.70 -2.96 -8.18
N ASN A 158 -6.29 -4.13 -8.41
CA ASN A 158 -6.58 -4.61 -9.77
C ASN A 158 -7.67 -3.80 -10.49
N PHE A 159 -8.37 -2.91 -9.80
CA PHE A 159 -9.28 -1.96 -10.44
C PHE A 159 -8.50 -0.82 -11.10
N TYR A 160 -7.52 -0.25 -10.40
CA TYR A 160 -6.74 0.90 -10.88
C TYR A 160 -5.50 0.51 -11.66
N CYS A 161 -4.99 -0.71 -11.47
CA CYS A 161 -3.73 -1.18 -12.02
C CYS A 161 -3.94 -2.29 -13.05
N GLU A 162 -3.13 -2.27 -14.09
CA GLU A 162 -3.03 -3.38 -15.05
C GLU A 162 -2.36 -4.58 -14.39
N ASN A 163 -1.30 -4.33 -13.61
CA ASN A 163 -0.59 -5.36 -12.86
C ASN A 163 -1.49 -6.04 -11.82
N LYS A 164 -1.21 -7.31 -11.56
CA LYS A 164 -2.01 -8.10 -10.63
C LYS A 164 -1.37 -8.09 -9.25
N TRP A 165 -2.16 -7.69 -8.25
CA TRP A 165 -1.75 -7.65 -6.86
C TRP A 165 -1.19 -9.00 -6.40
N GLY A 166 0.04 -8.98 -5.91
CA GLY A 166 0.80 -10.17 -5.45
C GLY A 166 1.44 -11.00 -6.55
N ASP A 167 1.34 -10.60 -7.82
CA ASP A 167 2.08 -11.23 -8.92
C ASP A 167 3.54 -10.78 -8.91
N SER A 168 4.49 -11.71 -8.96
CA SER A 168 5.91 -11.38 -8.86
C SER A 168 6.40 -10.46 -9.98
N ARG A 169 5.75 -10.44 -11.15
CA ARG A 169 6.14 -9.58 -12.28
C ARG A 169 5.86 -8.09 -12.04
N ALA A 170 5.00 -7.77 -11.07
CA ALA A 170 4.67 -6.40 -10.72
C ALA A 170 5.74 -5.76 -9.80
N TYR A 171 6.52 -6.58 -9.09
CA TYR A 171 7.43 -6.15 -8.02
C TYR A 171 8.88 -6.51 -8.33
N ASP A 172 9.80 -5.72 -7.80
CA ASP A 172 11.23 -6.00 -7.88
C ASP A 172 11.62 -7.07 -6.85
N LEU A 173 10.98 -7.05 -5.67
CA LEU A 173 11.16 -8.03 -4.61
C LEU A 173 9.82 -8.60 -4.12
N CYS A 174 9.74 -9.92 -3.98
CA CYS A 174 8.67 -10.60 -3.26
C CYS A 174 9.27 -11.38 -2.09
N ILE A 175 9.01 -10.95 -0.85
CA ILE A 175 9.66 -11.47 0.34
C ILE A 175 8.65 -12.19 1.22
N SER A 176 8.89 -13.49 1.45
CA SER A 176 8.13 -14.27 2.43
C SER A 176 8.72 -14.10 3.83
N THR A 177 7.88 -13.73 4.77
CA THR A 177 8.19 -13.55 6.21
C THR A 177 7.80 -14.76 7.06
N ALA A 178 7.67 -15.92 6.41
CA ALA A 178 7.35 -17.21 7.04
C ALA A 178 8.53 -17.75 7.86
N ASN A 179 9.73 -17.70 7.27
CA ASN A 179 10.92 -18.38 7.80
C ASN A 179 12.05 -17.41 8.16
N ILE A 180 11.80 -16.10 8.09
CA ILE A 180 12.77 -15.06 8.44
C ILE A 180 12.11 -14.04 9.36
N SER A 181 12.93 -13.36 10.15
CA SER A 181 12.47 -12.25 10.98
C SER A 181 12.09 -11.04 10.12
N LEU A 182 11.32 -10.11 10.69
CA LEU A 182 10.92 -8.89 9.98
C LEU A 182 12.12 -7.96 9.72
N GLU A 183 13.11 -8.00 10.61
CA GLU A 183 14.38 -7.28 10.48
C GLU A 183 15.19 -7.79 9.29
N ASN A 184 15.24 -9.11 9.09
CA ASN A 184 15.88 -9.70 7.92
C ASN A 184 15.12 -9.36 6.64
N ALA A 185 13.78 -9.34 6.67
CA ALA A 185 13.00 -8.90 5.53
C ALA A 185 13.26 -7.41 5.19
N ALA A 186 13.38 -6.54 6.19
CA ALA A 186 13.77 -5.15 5.99
C ALA A 186 15.19 -5.02 5.43
N ARG A 187 16.15 -5.81 5.94
CA ARG A 187 17.52 -5.87 5.45
C ARG A 187 17.58 -6.22 3.96
N LEU A 188 16.82 -7.22 3.52
CA LEU A 188 16.77 -7.59 2.09
C LEU A 188 16.31 -6.44 1.20
N ILE A 189 15.39 -5.60 1.67
CA ILE A 189 14.94 -4.41 0.93
C ILE A 189 16.05 -3.37 0.88
N ILE A 190 16.69 -3.10 2.02
CA ILE A 190 17.78 -2.13 2.14
C ILE A 190 18.93 -2.51 1.22
N ASP A 191 19.39 -3.77 1.29
CA ASP A 191 20.51 -4.27 0.49
C ASP A 191 20.19 -4.15 -1.01
N TYR A 192 18.96 -4.45 -1.43
CA TYR A 192 18.55 -4.29 -2.84
C TYR A 192 18.54 -2.82 -3.28
N VAL A 193 18.06 -1.92 -2.44
CA VAL A 193 18.06 -0.47 -2.72
C VAL A 193 19.49 0.06 -2.83
N GLU A 194 20.42 -0.41 -2.01
CA GLU A 194 21.83 -0.02 -2.03
C GLU A 194 22.59 -0.55 -3.26
N MET A 195 22.15 -1.66 -3.84
CA MET A 195 22.72 -2.22 -5.08
C MET A 195 22.32 -1.44 -6.35
N LYS A 196 21.36 -0.52 -6.27
CA LYS A 196 20.74 0.18 -7.42
C LYS A 196 21.26 1.60 -7.64
#